data_AF-A0A9E1XKS6-F1
#
_entry.id   AF-A0A9E1XKS6-F1
#
_cell.length_a   1.000
_cell.length_b   1.000
_cell.length_c   1.000
_cell.angle_alpha   90.00
_cell.angle_beta   90.00
_cell.angle_gamma   90.00
#
_symmetry.space_group_name_H-M   'P 1'
#
loop_
_entity.id
_entity.type
_entity.pdbx_description
1 polymer ?
#
loop_
_entity_poly.entity_id
_entity_poly.type
_entity_poly.pdbx_seq_one_letter_code
_entity_poly.pdbx_strand_id
1 'polypeptide(L)'
;MRFSTRSTGGDADWSGSPGFYKWGWGVVCPLLVAVYAIRVFITRHVVLRGKYRAVLAEFQGWGAVSWGVAALGVGLFIHCHCYWADDEEREYMYAYGRLVALGVIVLGVVGAFASTI
;
A
#
# COMPACT_ATOMS: atom_id res chain seq x y z
N MET A 1 -41.09 10.63 -9.94
CA MET A 1 -40.16 9.72 -10.64
C MET A 1 -38.97 9.47 -9.73
N ARG A 2 -38.83 8.24 -9.22
CA ARG A 2 -37.74 7.84 -8.33
C ARG A 2 -36.66 7.25 -9.23
N PHE A 3 -35.57 7.98 -9.44
CA PHE A 3 -34.43 7.48 -10.19
C PHE A 3 -33.80 6.34 -9.39
N SER A 4 -34.17 5.10 -9.74
CA SER A 4 -33.44 3.91 -9.35
C SER A 4 -32.14 3.93 -10.14
N THR A 5 -31.06 4.48 -9.55
CA THR A 5 -29.69 4.26 -10.00
C THR A 5 -29.31 2.82 -9.69
N ARG A 6 -29.94 1.88 -10.41
CA ARG A 6 -29.39 0.55 -10.56
C ARG A 6 -28.21 0.74 -11.50
N SER A 7 -27.05 1.07 -10.92
CA SER A 7 -25.82 0.94 -11.67
C SER A 7 -25.81 -0.51 -12.16
N THR A 8 -25.71 -0.68 -13.46
CA THR A 8 -25.17 -1.90 -14.04
C THR A 8 -23.71 -1.96 -13.60
N GLY A 9 -23.48 -2.24 -12.32
CA GLY A 9 -22.17 -2.46 -11.72
C GLY A 9 -21.66 -3.80 -12.18
N GLY A 10 -21.16 -3.85 -13.41
CA GLY A 10 -20.36 -4.96 -13.90
C GLY A 10 -18.92 -4.94 -13.35
N ASP A 11 -18.54 -3.93 -12.57
CA ASP A 11 -17.14 -3.55 -12.44
C ASP A 11 -16.75 -3.41 -10.96
N ALA A 12 -16.00 -4.40 -10.47
CA ALA A 12 -15.20 -4.40 -9.24
C ALA A 12 -15.89 -4.57 -7.87
N ASP A 13 -17.10 -5.15 -7.82
CA ASP A 13 -17.65 -5.66 -6.57
C ASP A 13 -16.89 -6.93 -6.13
N TRP A 14 -15.87 -6.75 -5.27
CA TRP A 14 -15.15 -7.85 -4.61
C TRP A 14 -16.04 -8.64 -3.63
N SER A 15 -17.27 -8.19 -3.42
CA SER A 15 -18.31 -8.82 -2.60
C SER A 15 -18.65 -10.25 -3.02
N GLY A 16 -18.45 -10.59 -4.30
CA GLY A 16 -18.65 -11.94 -4.85
C GLY A 16 -17.40 -12.83 -4.86
N SER A 17 -16.22 -12.31 -4.49
CA SER A 17 -14.99 -13.09 -4.48
C SER A 17 -14.98 -14.06 -3.27
N PRO A 18 -14.55 -15.32 -3.45
CA PRO A 18 -14.40 -16.25 -2.33
C PRO A 18 -13.60 -15.57 -1.21
N GLY A 19 -14.01 -15.70 0.05
CA GLY A 19 -13.35 -15.02 1.17
C GLY A 19 -11.82 -15.19 1.21
N PHE A 20 -11.31 -16.27 0.62
CA PHE A 20 -9.89 -16.49 0.36
C PHE A 20 -9.18 -15.35 -0.40
N TYR A 21 -9.82 -14.69 -1.37
CA TYR A 21 -9.22 -13.57 -2.11
C TYR A 21 -9.08 -12.32 -1.25
N LYS A 22 -10.07 -12.00 -0.41
CA LYS A 22 -10.00 -10.89 0.57
C LYS A 22 -8.90 -11.11 1.59
N TRP A 23 -8.81 -12.31 2.16
CA TRP A 23 -7.77 -12.65 3.13
C TRP A 23 -6.40 -12.79 2.47
N GLY A 24 -6.33 -13.39 1.29
CA GLY A 24 -5.12 -13.55 0.50
C GLY A 24 -4.51 -12.19 0.16
N TRP A 25 -5.23 -11.36 -0.60
CA TRP A 25 -4.70 -10.06 -1.02
C TRP A 25 -4.67 -9.03 0.11
N GLY A 26 -5.66 -9.03 0.98
CA GLY A 26 -5.76 -8.08 2.09
C GLY A 26 -4.82 -8.35 3.26
N VAL A 27 -4.24 -9.55 3.39
CA VAL A 27 -3.30 -9.89 4.49
C VAL A 27 -1.94 -10.36 3.98
N VAL A 28 -1.88 -11.23 2.97
CA VAL A 28 -0.59 -11.77 2.49
C VAL A 28 0.24 -10.68 1.81
N CYS A 29 -0.37 -9.87 0.95
CA CYS A 29 0.35 -8.76 0.31
C CYS A 29 0.92 -7.74 1.30
N PRO A 30 0.15 -7.19 2.25
CA PRO A 30 0.71 -6.29 3.25
C PRO A 30 1.79 -6.96 4.11
N LEU A 31 1.66 -8.26 4.41
CA LEU A 31 2.69 -9.00 5.13
C LEU A 31 4.00 -9.08 4.35
N LEU A 32 3.95 -9.41 3.05
CA LEU A 32 5.13 -9.45 2.19
C LEU A 32 5.81 -8.06 2.10
N VAL A 33 5.01 -7.00 2.01
CA VAL A 33 5.50 -5.62 2.02
C VAL A 33 6.13 -5.27 3.36
N ALA A 34 5.53 -5.70 4.48
CA ALA A 34 6.09 -5.49 5.82
C ALA A 34 7.42 -6.23 6.01
N VAL A 35 7.53 -7.48 5.53
CA VAL A 35 8.79 -8.24 5.54
C VAL A 35 9.86 -7.53 4.71
N TYR A 36 9.49 -6.98 3.56
CA TYR A 36 10.40 -6.16 2.75
C TYR A 36 10.85 -4.91 3.50
N ALA A 37 9.94 -4.17 4.13
CA ALA A 37 10.28 -2.98 4.92
C ALA A 37 11.21 -3.32 6.11
N ILE A 38 10.95 -4.42 6.82
CA ILE A 38 11.82 -4.91 7.90
C ILE A 38 13.22 -5.23 7.36
N ARG A 39 13.31 -5.94 6.23
CA ARG A 39 14.59 -6.20 5.56
C ARG A 39 15.32 -4.88 5.27
N VAL A 40 14.61 -3.89 4.73
CA VAL A 40 15.17 -2.57 4.41
C VAL A 40 15.66 -1.83 5.66
N PHE A 41 14.94 -1.90 6.78
CA PHE A 41 15.39 -1.30 8.04
C PHE A 41 16.66 -1.96 8.59
N ILE A 42 16.78 -3.29 8.44
CA ILE A 42 17.95 -4.05 8.88
C ILE A 42 19.15 -3.76 7.97
N THR A 43 18.97 -3.83 6.65
CA THR A 43 20.08 -3.64 5.70
C THR A 43 20.44 -2.18 5.50
N ARG A 44 19.54 -1.24 5.85
CA ARG A 44 19.66 0.21 5.61
C ARG A 44 20.09 0.55 4.18
N HIS A 45 19.64 -0.28 3.24
CA HIS A 45 20.06 -0.23 1.84
C HIS A 45 18.90 -0.66 0.95
N VAL A 46 18.61 0.15 -0.06
CA VAL A 46 17.56 -0.10 -1.06
C VAL A 46 18.13 0.20 -2.43
N VAL A 47 17.96 -0.75 -3.36
CA VAL A 47 18.24 -0.52 -4.78
C VAL A 47 16.95 -0.74 -5.55
N LEU A 48 16.43 0.33 -6.13
CA LEU A 48 15.35 0.27 -7.09
C LEU A 48 15.93 -0.03 -8.46
N ARG A 49 15.62 -1.21 -8.97
CA ARG A 49 16.03 -1.65 -10.30
C ARG A 49 14.86 -1.53 -11.26
N GLY A 50 15.05 -0.82 -12.36
CA GLY A 50 14.09 -0.70 -13.44
C GLY A 50 14.13 -1.88 -14.40
N LYS A 51 13.36 -1.75 -15.48
CA LYS A 51 13.42 -2.67 -16.62
C LYS A 51 14.86 -2.72 -17.15
N TYR A 52 15.34 -3.91 -17.52
CA TYR A 52 16.72 -4.17 -17.98
C TYR A 52 17.83 -4.05 -16.91
N ARG A 53 17.50 -4.22 -15.62
CA ARG A 53 18.46 -4.17 -14.49
C ARG A 53 19.16 -2.82 -14.31
N ALA A 54 18.71 -1.75 -14.97
CA ALA A 54 19.20 -0.40 -14.72
C ALA A 54 18.86 0.01 -13.27
N VAL A 55 19.84 0.56 -12.54
CA VAL A 55 19.60 1.13 -11.21
C VAL A 55 18.87 2.46 -11.41
N LEU A 56 17.62 2.54 -10.96
CA LEU A 56 16.80 3.75 -11.01
C LEU A 56 17.10 4.68 -9.85
N ALA A 57 17.25 4.11 -8.66
CA ALA A 57 17.63 4.83 -7.46
C ALA A 57 18.29 3.88 -6.47
N GLU A 58 19.28 4.37 -5.76
CA GLU A 58 19.91 3.69 -4.63
C GLU A 58 19.81 4.60 -3.41
N PHE A 59 19.24 4.08 -2.33
CA PHE A 59 19.14 4.78 -1.06
C PHE A 59 19.97 4.06 -0.01
N GLN A 60 20.72 4.82 0.77
CA GLN A 60 21.51 4.32 1.89
C GLN A 60 21.17 5.08 3.17
N GLY A 61 21.38 4.44 4.33
CA GLY A 61 21.19 5.08 5.63
C GLY A 61 19.75 5.54 5.85
N TRP A 62 19.56 6.82 6.18
CA TRP A 62 18.24 7.39 6.47
C TRP A 62 17.30 7.38 5.27
N GLY A 63 17.81 7.46 4.04
CA GLY A 63 16.97 7.37 2.85
C GLY A 63 16.34 6.00 2.66
N ALA A 64 17.10 4.94 2.97
CA ALA A 64 16.58 3.58 2.97
C ALA A 64 15.52 3.38 4.06
N VAL A 65 15.70 3.98 5.24
CA VAL A 65 14.70 3.94 6.32
C VAL A 65 13.41 4.65 5.88
N SER A 66 13.49 5.86 5.33
CA SER A 66 12.33 6.59 4.81
C SER A 66 11.60 5.80 3.72
N TRP A 67 12.34 5.09 2.86
CA TRP A 67 11.76 4.18 1.87
C TRP A 67 11.03 2.99 2.52
N GLY A 68 11.60 2.40 3.58
CA GLY A 68 10.95 1.35 4.36
C GLY A 68 9.63 1.83 4.98
N VAL A 69 9.59 3.08 5.48
CA VAL A 69 8.35 3.70 5.98
C VAL A 69 7.32 3.88 4.87
N ALA A 70 7.74 4.33 3.69
CA ALA A 70 6.85 4.42 2.53
C ALA A 70 6.27 3.03 2.15
N ALA A 71 7.10 1.99 2.16
CA ALA A 71 6.67 0.62 1.90
C ALA A 71 5.63 0.14 2.93
N LEU A 72 5.81 0.41 4.23
CA LEU A 72 4.78 0.11 5.24
C LEU A 72 3.47 0.85 4.97
N GLY A 73 3.53 2.10 4.53
CA GLY A 73 2.36 2.86 4.08
C GLY A 73 1.63 2.17 2.92
N VAL A 74 2.35 1.63 1.93
CA VAL A 74 1.76 0.84 0.84
C VAL A 74 1.08 -0.42 1.37
N GLY A 75 1.71 -1.14 2.29
CA GLY A 75 1.11 -2.31 2.94
C GLY A 75 -0.20 -1.94 3.65
N LEU A 76 -0.18 -0.88 4.46
CA LEU A 76 -1.37 -0.39 5.15
C LEU A 76 -2.47 0.03 4.17
N PHE A 77 -2.11 0.69 3.07
CA PHE A 77 -3.07 1.09 2.04
C PHE A 77 -3.74 -0.14 1.41
N ILE A 78 -2.97 -1.17 1.05
CA ILE A 78 -3.51 -2.41 0.47
C ILE A 78 -4.40 -3.12 1.50
N HIS A 79 -3.97 -3.21 2.76
CA HIS A 79 -4.78 -3.79 3.81
C HIS A 79 -6.11 -3.04 3.93
N CYS A 80 -6.08 -1.71 4.04
CA CYS A 80 -7.30 -0.93 4.17
C CYS A 80 -8.19 -0.99 2.93
N HIS A 81 -7.59 -0.95 1.74
CA HIS A 81 -8.32 -0.94 0.47
C HIS A 81 -8.90 -2.30 0.08
N CYS A 82 -8.22 -3.41 0.38
CA CYS A 82 -8.67 -4.74 -0.02
C CYS A 82 -9.43 -5.49 1.07
N TYR A 83 -9.14 -5.23 2.35
CA TYR A 83 -9.76 -5.94 3.47
C TYR A 83 -11.06 -5.27 3.95
N TRP A 84 -11.08 -3.93 4.07
CA TRP A 84 -12.21 -3.18 4.62
C TRP A 84 -13.17 -2.58 3.57
N ALA A 85 -12.95 -2.80 2.27
CA ALA A 85 -13.75 -2.17 1.21
C ALA A 85 -15.24 -2.54 1.22
N ASP A 86 -15.60 -3.70 1.75
CA ASP A 86 -16.97 -4.23 1.68
C ASP A 86 -17.67 -4.27 3.05
N ASP A 87 -17.04 -3.72 4.09
CA ASP A 87 -17.56 -3.75 5.45
C ASP A 87 -18.24 -2.41 5.75
N GLU A 88 -19.54 -2.30 5.45
CA GLU A 88 -20.33 -1.06 5.58
C GLU A 88 -20.28 -0.48 7.00
N GLU A 89 -20.16 -1.33 8.03
CA GLU A 89 -20.02 -0.87 9.43
C GLU A 89 -18.64 -0.25 9.72
N ARG A 90 -17.65 -0.43 8.84
CA ARG A 90 -16.25 -0.02 9.03
C ARG A 90 -15.75 0.90 7.93
N GLU A 91 -16.66 1.61 7.26
CA GLU A 91 -16.35 2.60 6.24
C GLU A 91 -15.32 3.64 6.73
N TYR A 92 -15.36 3.98 8.03
CA TYR A 92 -14.35 4.83 8.68
C TYR A 92 -12.92 4.28 8.58
N MET A 93 -12.72 2.98 8.83
CA MET A 93 -11.40 2.37 8.72
C MET A 93 -10.91 2.31 7.28
N TYR A 94 -11.82 2.09 6.33
CA TYR A 94 -11.53 2.14 4.90
C TYR A 94 -11.11 3.56 4.46
N ALA A 95 -11.89 4.59 4.79
CA ALA A 95 -11.65 5.96 4.35
C ALA A 95 -10.45 6.61 5.03
N TYR A 96 -10.41 6.62 6.37
CA TYR A 96 -9.34 7.26 7.12
C TYR A 96 -8.02 6.47 7.01
N GLY A 97 -8.09 5.14 7.04
CA GLY A 97 -6.91 4.29 6.92
C GLY A 97 -6.16 4.51 5.61
N ARG A 98 -6.88 4.65 4.49
CA ARG A 98 -6.28 4.96 3.18
C ARG A 98 -5.64 6.35 3.15
N LEU A 99 -6.28 7.36 3.73
CA LEU A 99 -5.72 8.72 3.77
C LEU A 99 -4.43 8.77 4.59
N VAL A 100 -4.42 8.14 5.77
CA VAL A 100 -3.22 8.03 6.61
C VAL A 100 -2.12 7.27 5.87
N ALA A 101 -2.46 6.14 5.25
CA ALA A 101 -1.51 5.34 4.48
C ALA A 101 -0.90 6.14 3.32
N LEU A 102 -1.70 6.89 2.56
CA LEU A 102 -1.22 7.79 1.51
C LEU A 102 -0.29 8.86 2.05
N GLY A 103 -0.62 9.47 3.20
CA GLY A 103 0.26 10.44 3.87
C GLY A 103 1.62 9.83 4.21
N VAL A 104 1.65 8.62 4.79
CA VAL A 104 2.87 7.90 5.12
C VAL A 104 3.70 7.58 3.87
N ILE A 105 3.05 7.16 2.77
CA ILE A 105 3.71 6.90 1.49
C ILE A 105 4.40 8.17 0.97
N VAL A 106 3.65 9.28 0.89
CA VAL A 106 4.17 10.55 0.36
C VAL A 106 5.34 11.04 1.21
N LEU A 107 5.18 11.08 2.54
CA LEU A 107 6.24 11.54 3.45
C LEU A 107 7.47 10.64 3.39
N GLY A 108 7.29 9.32 3.34
CA GLY A 108 8.42 8.38 3.24
C GLY A 108 9.17 8.50 1.92
N VAL A 109 8.47 8.66 0.79
CA VAL A 109 9.11 8.86 -0.53
C VAL A 109 9.85 10.19 -0.56
N VAL A 110 9.21 11.29 -0.14
CA VAL A 110 9.85 12.62 -0.09
C VAL A 110 11.07 12.58 0.83
N GLY A 111 10.96 11.97 2.01
CA GLY A 111 12.07 11.80 2.94
C GLY A 111 13.21 10.97 2.36
N ALA A 112 12.92 9.92 1.59
CA ALA A 112 13.94 9.11 0.92
C ALA A 112 14.74 9.95 -0.10
N PHE A 113 14.04 10.71 -0.96
CA PHE A 113 14.70 11.55 -1.96
C PHE A 113 15.40 12.78 -1.38
N ALA A 114 14.86 13.39 -0.33
CA ALA A 114 15.48 14.54 0.34
C ALA A 114 16.82 14.16 1.00
N SER A 115 16.97 12.91 1.44
CA SER A 115 18.20 12.42 2.07
C SER A 115 19.30 11.98 1.10
N THR A 116 19.05 12.08 -0.20
CA THR A 116 20.01 11.74 -1.27
C THR A 116 20.72 12.97 -1.87
N ILE A 117 20.35 14.18 -1.46
CA ILE A 117 20.97 15.46 -1.83
C ILE A 117 22.01 15.82 -0.77
#